data_AF-A0A7H0Y2B2-F1
#
_entry.id   AF-A0A7H0Y2B2-F1
#
_cell.length_a   1.000
_cell.length_b   1.000
_cell.length_c   1.000
_cell.angle_alpha   90.00
_cell.angle_beta   90.00
_cell.angle_gamma   90.00
#
_symmetry.space_group_name_H-M   'P 1'
#
loop_
_entity.id
_entity.type
_entity.pdbx_description
1 polymer ?
#
loop_
_entity_poly.entity_id
_entity_poly.type
_entity_poly.pdbx_seq_one_letter_code
_entity_poly.pdbx_strand_id
1 'polypeptide(L)'
;MSENITYKSIILGKDAETAVEIFWPWYEVEHSTMIVVGSAVKSPRLQFVERLISEIQIQDKEAVYRITTSDKVIGVRFDSDAILWSEKMPDPSEVYEDRDVFINNRRFFSKAYFNLIAFSKGETRSGLMPPTSYKWHMEGPLNGYIRTIKNLEESNPLKNDLKYELEKLCRVPWYKSKENGTVYYIDESEDITIKALSFLRAVWSFWAMVGKLDEPQQLVLVVDIPRELLEIDLDPLITEIVSVSFNILRYLSYETTLSLLLSSEMMYPAPEKQFRNKIVFSTDSSSDFNLNSDEIKQAINPLLFEKWKIGEFNTGVYFDDLSGSQTILNPNLKTDCQSVQI
;
A
#
# COMPACT_ATOMS: atom_id res chain seq x y z
N MET A 1 -4.78 28.44 -9.10
CA MET A 1 -3.54 28.67 -9.88
C MET A 1 -2.50 27.73 -9.30
N SER A 2 -2.39 26.53 -9.86
CA SER A 2 -1.29 25.63 -9.53
C SER A 2 -0.02 26.24 -10.09
N GLU A 3 0.98 26.45 -9.24
CA GLU A 3 2.34 26.66 -9.72
C GLU A 3 2.74 25.43 -10.55
N ASN A 4 3.43 25.62 -11.68
CA ASN A 4 3.98 24.50 -12.43
C ASN A 4 5.09 23.85 -11.57
N ILE A 5 4.72 22.91 -10.71
CA ILE A 5 5.66 22.13 -9.90
C ILE A 5 6.47 21.27 -10.87
N THR A 6 7.78 21.46 -10.87
CA THR A 6 8.70 20.59 -11.61
C THR A 6 9.26 19.55 -10.65
N TYR A 7 8.83 18.31 -10.79
CA TYR A 7 9.30 17.20 -9.99
C TYR A 7 10.74 16.81 -10.37
N LYS A 8 11.52 16.41 -9.36
CA LYS A 8 12.89 15.95 -9.49
C LYS A 8 13.01 14.52 -9.00
N SER A 9 13.92 13.80 -9.64
CA SER A 9 14.29 12.44 -9.24
C SER A 9 14.85 12.44 -7.82
N ILE A 10 14.54 11.38 -7.07
CA ILE A 10 15.01 11.17 -5.71
C ILE A 10 16.29 10.34 -5.75
N ILE A 11 17.32 10.72 -5.00
CA ILE A 11 18.56 9.94 -4.93
C ILE A 11 18.33 8.76 -3.99
N LEU A 12 18.32 7.54 -4.53
CA LEU A 12 18.24 6.32 -3.72
C LEU A 12 19.53 6.10 -2.93
N GLY A 13 20.67 6.44 -3.50
CA GLY A 13 21.97 6.29 -2.86
C GLY A 13 23.08 6.27 -3.88
N LYS A 14 24.17 5.58 -3.57
CA LYS A 14 25.30 5.41 -4.47
C LYS A 14 25.60 3.96 -4.72
N ASP A 15 25.99 3.65 -5.94
CA ASP A 15 26.64 2.39 -6.27
C ASP A 15 27.89 2.23 -5.41
N ALA A 16 27.98 1.11 -4.73
CA ALA A 16 29.06 0.82 -3.82
C ALA A 16 30.41 0.54 -4.52
N GLU A 17 30.40 0.20 -5.80
CA GLU A 17 31.61 -0.01 -6.61
C GLU A 17 32.08 1.26 -7.29
N THR A 18 31.16 1.97 -7.94
CA THR A 18 31.50 3.08 -8.84
C THR A 18 31.31 4.47 -8.21
N ALA A 19 30.65 4.53 -7.04
CA ALA A 19 30.21 5.76 -6.37
C ALA A 19 29.23 6.64 -7.19
N VAL A 20 28.67 6.12 -8.28
CA VAL A 20 27.65 6.79 -9.09
C VAL A 20 26.32 6.85 -8.34
N GLU A 21 25.61 7.97 -8.44
CA GLU A 21 24.30 8.13 -7.82
C GLU A 21 23.22 7.31 -8.54
N ILE A 22 22.38 6.64 -7.77
CA ILE A 22 21.23 5.88 -8.25
C ILE A 22 19.99 6.72 -8.00
N PHE A 23 19.18 6.95 -9.04
CA PHE A 23 18.03 7.83 -9.01
C PHE A 23 16.73 7.07 -9.16
N TRP A 24 15.68 7.58 -8.52
CA TRP A 24 14.30 7.17 -8.73
C TRP A 24 13.49 8.36 -9.28
N PRO A 25 13.18 8.38 -10.58
CA PRO A 25 12.26 9.35 -11.15
C PRO A 25 10.82 8.95 -10.83
N TRP A 26 10.43 9.09 -9.56
CA TRP A 26 9.12 8.68 -9.03
C TRP A 26 7.92 9.34 -9.70
N TYR A 27 8.11 10.37 -10.54
CA TYR A 27 7.04 11.02 -11.29
C TYR A 27 6.89 10.45 -12.71
N GLU A 28 7.77 9.53 -13.13
CA GLU A 28 7.75 8.89 -14.46
C GLU A 28 7.00 7.56 -14.39
N VAL A 29 6.14 7.32 -15.38
CA VAL A 29 5.25 6.13 -15.44
C VAL A 29 6.06 4.84 -15.42
N GLU A 30 7.18 4.80 -16.11
CA GLU A 30 8.05 3.63 -16.19
C GLU A 30 8.68 3.28 -14.83
N HIS A 31 8.70 4.22 -13.89
CA HIS A 31 9.27 4.07 -12.55
C HIS A 31 8.20 4.12 -11.44
N SER A 32 6.92 3.98 -11.80
CA SER A 32 5.80 4.15 -10.88
C SER A 32 5.67 3.04 -9.84
N THR A 33 6.41 1.93 -9.95
CA THR A 33 6.39 0.84 -8.96
C THR A 33 7.77 0.60 -8.36
N MET A 34 7.82 0.62 -7.03
CA MET A 34 9.00 0.26 -6.24
C MET A 34 8.63 -0.55 -5.02
N ILE A 35 9.43 -1.57 -4.70
CA ILE A 35 9.38 -2.27 -3.42
C ILE A 35 10.70 -2.08 -2.67
N VAL A 36 10.62 -1.86 -1.36
CA VAL A 36 11.75 -1.86 -0.43
C VAL A 36 11.53 -2.98 0.58
N VAL A 37 12.37 -4.01 0.50
CA VAL A 37 12.33 -5.22 1.32
C VAL A 37 13.45 -5.17 2.36
N GLY A 38 13.14 -5.50 3.60
CA GLY A 38 14.14 -5.58 4.68
C GLY A 38 13.52 -5.84 6.05
N SER A 39 14.29 -6.44 6.95
CA SER A 39 13.87 -6.69 8.34
C SER A 39 13.46 -5.40 9.05
N ALA A 40 12.38 -5.43 9.83
CA ALA A 40 11.98 -4.29 10.65
C ALA A 40 13.02 -3.91 11.71
N VAL A 41 13.85 -4.85 12.16
CA VAL A 41 14.80 -4.66 13.26
C VAL A 41 16.24 -4.49 12.77
N LYS A 42 16.64 -5.26 11.75
CA LYS A 42 18.05 -5.37 11.35
C LYS A 42 18.42 -4.50 10.15
N SER A 43 17.44 -3.95 9.45
CA SER A 43 17.65 -3.27 8.19
C SER A 43 17.29 -1.78 8.28
N PRO A 44 17.87 -0.93 7.41
CA PRO A 44 17.51 0.48 7.36
C PRO A 44 16.18 0.75 6.62
N ARG A 45 15.40 -0.27 6.25
CA ARG A 45 14.20 -0.14 5.39
C ARG A 45 13.30 1.01 5.79
N LEU A 46 12.89 1.07 7.06
CA LEU A 46 11.94 2.10 7.52
C LEU A 46 12.57 3.50 7.42
N GLN A 47 13.80 3.69 7.92
CA GLN A 47 14.51 4.97 7.83
C GLN A 47 14.72 5.42 6.38
N PHE A 48 14.96 4.47 5.47
CA PHE A 48 15.08 4.72 4.05
C PHE A 48 13.76 5.22 3.45
N VAL A 49 12.64 4.55 3.74
CA VAL A 49 11.31 4.93 3.27
C VAL A 49 10.90 6.30 3.84
N GLU A 50 11.14 6.57 5.13
CA GLU A 50 10.90 7.90 5.73
C GLU A 50 11.69 9.01 5.01
N ARG A 51 12.94 8.73 4.66
CA ARG A 51 13.76 9.68 3.89
C ARG A 51 13.15 9.96 2.52
N LEU A 52 12.72 8.92 1.79
CA LEU A 52 12.07 9.10 0.48
C LEU A 52 10.79 9.96 0.61
N ILE A 53 9.95 9.64 1.60
CA ILE A 53 8.74 10.40 1.92
C ILE A 53 9.07 11.88 2.17
N SER A 54 10.08 12.14 3.01
CA SER A 54 10.51 13.50 3.34
C SER A 54 11.02 14.26 2.11
N GLU A 55 11.85 13.63 1.28
CA GLU A 55 12.39 14.25 0.07
C GLU A 55 11.30 14.57 -0.97
N ILE A 56 10.24 13.74 -1.06
CA ILE A 56 9.07 14.00 -1.91
C ILE A 56 8.25 15.18 -1.35
N GLN A 57 7.99 15.19 -0.04
CA GLN A 57 7.21 16.27 0.60
C GLN A 57 7.88 17.65 0.55
N ILE A 58 9.22 17.69 0.47
CA ILE A 58 9.96 18.94 0.22
C ILE A 58 9.57 19.53 -1.15
N GLN A 59 9.32 18.67 -2.14
CA GLN A 59 8.90 19.08 -3.48
C GLN A 59 7.41 19.40 -3.53
N ASP A 60 6.57 18.55 -2.93
CA ASP A 60 5.11 18.71 -2.89
C ASP A 60 4.52 18.09 -1.61
N LYS A 61 3.96 18.95 -0.75
CA LYS A 61 3.45 18.56 0.57
C LYS A 61 2.18 17.71 0.50
N GLU A 62 1.44 17.73 -0.60
CA GLU A 62 0.19 16.99 -0.75
C GLU A 62 0.37 15.70 -1.59
N ALA A 63 1.56 15.45 -2.15
CA ALA A 63 1.80 14.31 -3.03
C ALA A 63 1.84 12.95 -2.29
N VAL A 64 2.21 12.93 -1.01
CA VAL A 64 2.42 11.66 -0.28
C VAL A 64 1.16 11.21 0.45
N TYR A 65 0.76 9.99 0.15
CA TYR A 65 -0.21 9.20 0.89
C TYR A 65 0.48 7.98 1.49
N ARG A 66 0.09 7.59 2.70
CA ARG A 66 0.69 6.46 3.40
C ARG A 66 -0.36 5.58 4.06
N ILE A 67 -0.32 4.29 3.79
CA ILE A 67 -1.02 3.27 4.58
C ILE A 67 0.05 2.61 5.44
N THR A 68 -0.06 2.73 6.77
CA THR A 68 0.98 2.27 7.68
C THR A 68 0.41 1.66 8.93
N THR A 69 1.25 0.89 9.60
CA THR A 69 0.97 0.32 10.92
C THR A 69 1.53 1.16 12.07
N SER A 70 2.41 2.12 11.76
CA SER A 70 3.05 2.97 12.76
C SER A 70 2.09 4.01 13.33
N ASP A 71 1.71 3.85 14.60
CA ASP A 71 0.93 4.82 15.39
C ASP A 71 1.70 6.11 15.72
N LYS A 72 3.02 6.12 15.56
CA LYS A 72 3.91 7.25 15.89
C LYS A 72 3.67 8.51 15.06
N VAL A 73 2.86 8.44 14.02
CA VAL A 73 2.62 9.59 13.16
C VAL A 73 1.51 10.45 13.75
N ILE A 74 1.88 11.61 14.27
CA ILE A 74 0.92 12.61 14.75
C ILE A 74 0.46 13.44 13.56
N GLY A 75 -0.85 13.48 13.33
CA GLY A 75 -1.48 14.25 12.26
C GLY A 75 -2.87 14.76 12.64
N VAL A 76 -3.37 15.73 11.89
CA VAL A 76 -4.74 16.23 12.06
C VAL A 76 -5.69 15.28 11.35
N ARG A 77 -6.57 14.63 12.12
CA ARG A 77 -7.60 13.74 11.56
C ARG A 77 -8.56 14.51 10.67
N PHE A 78 -8.85 13.94 9.51
CA PHE A 78 -10.00 14.29 8.67
C PHE A 78 -10.71 13.00 8.25
N ASP A 79 -12.04 13.07 8.13
CA ASP A 79 -12.84 11.94 7.70
C ASP A 79 -13.12 12.05 6.20
N SER A 80 -12.62 11.09 5.41
CA SER A 80 -12.88 11.00 3.98
C SER A 80 -14.25 10.39 3.71
N ASP A 81 -15.06 11.06 2.90
CA ASP A 81 -16.34 10.56 2.38
C ASP A 81 -16.21 9.99 0.95
N ALA A 82 -14.98 9.80 0.46
CA ALA A 82 -14.71 9.50 -0.94
C ALA A 82 -15.39 8.21 -1.41
N ILE A 83 -15.43 7.17 -0.56
CA ILE A 83 -16.17 5.93 -0.86
C ILE A 83 -17.63 6.25 -1.14
N LEU A 84 -18.31 6.95 -0.22
CA LEU A 84 -19.72 7.30 -0.38
C LEU A 84 -19.96 8.21 -1.59
N TRP A 85 -19.04 9.13 -1.88
CA TRP A 85 -19.09 9.96 -3.07
C TRP A 85 -19.03 9.11 -4.35
N SER A 86 -18.04 8.21 -4.45
CA SER A 86 -17.88 7.34 -5.62
C SER A 86 -19.08 6.41 -5.80
N GLU A 87 -19.67 5.94 -4.70
CA GLU A 87 -20.82 5.02 -4.71
C GLU A 87 -22.14 5.69 -5.12
N LYS A 88 -22.22 7.03 -5.08
CA LYS A 88 -23.38 7.79 -5.59
C LYS A 88 -23.40 7.94 -7.11
N MET A 89 -22.29 7.63 -7.78
CA MET A 89 -22.18 7.79 -9.24
C MET A 89 -22.66 6.53 -9.98
N PRO A 90 -23.22 6.67 -11.20
CA PRO A 90 -23.50 5.52 -12.05
C PRO A 90 -22.20 4.85 -12.52
N ASP A 91 -22.32 3.62 -13.03
CA ASP A 91 -21.21 2.98 -13.73
C ASP A 91 -20.82 3.81 -14.98
N PRO A 92 -19.54 3.84 -15.39
CA PRO A 92 -19.10 4.59 -16.57
C PRO A 92 -19.82 4.18 -17.85
N SER A 93 -19.86 5.10 -18.82
CA SER A 93 -20.40 4.84 -20.16
C SER A 93 -19.66 3.70 -20.85
N GLU A 94 -20.35 2.93 -21.70
CA GLU A 94 -19.82 1.79 -22.45
C GLU A 94 -18.61 2.13 -23.34
N VAL A 95 -18.44 3.41 -23.69
CA VAL A 95 -17.30 3.90 -24.51
C VAL A 95 -16.01 4.11 -23.72
N TYR A 96 -16.06 4.02 -22.39
CA TYR A 96 -14.87 4.17 -21.55
C TYR A 96 -14.04 2.88 -21.59
N GLU A 97 -12.78 2.99 -22.03
CA GLU A 97 -11.89 1.85 -22.31
C GLU A 97 -11.75 0.89 -21.12
N ASP A 98 -11.60 1.45 -19.92
CA ASP A 98 -11.38 0.70 -18.69
C ASP A 98 -12.65 0.47 -17.84
N ARG A 99 -13.81 0.57 -18.48
CA ARG A 99 -15.10 0.46 -17.80
C ARG A 99 -15.23 -0.81 -16.97
N ASP A 100 -14.91 -1.95 -17.56
CA ASP A 100 -15.11 -3.23 -16.88
C ASP A 100 -14.13 -3.41 -15.72
N VAL A 101 -12.90 -2.91 -15.83
CA VAL A 101 -11.92 -2.89 -14.74
C VAL A 101 -12.43 -2.04 -13.59
N PHE A 102 -12.90 -0.82 -13.88
CA PHE A 102 -13.49 0.07 -12.87
C PHE A 102 -14.67 -0.59 -12.15
N ILE A 103 -15.62 -1.16 -12.90
CA ILE A 103 -16.82 -1.82 -12.34
C ILE A 103 -16.43 -3.03 -11.49
N ASN A 104 -15.47 -3.84 -11.95
CA ASN A 104 -15.03 -5.03 -11.24
C ASN A 104 -14.33 -4.66 -9.92
N ASN A 105 -13.46 -3.65 -9.92
CA ASN A 105 -12.79 -3.15 -8.72
C ASN A 105 -13.82 -2.61 -7.71
N ARG A 106 -14.77 -1.80 -8.19
CA ARG A 106 -15.86 -1.26 -7.37
C ARG A 106 -16.72 -2.35 -6.71
N ARG A 107 -17.07 -3.39 -7.48
CA ARG A 107 -17.80 -4.57 -6.98
C ARG A 107 -16.98 -5.38 -5.98
N PHE A 108 -15.69 -5.58 -6.28
CA PHE A 108 -14.76 -6.29 -5.42
C PHE A 108 -14.73 -5.66 -4.03
N PHE A 109 -14.52 -4.34 -3.92
CA PHE A 109 -14.42 -3.68 -2.62
C PHE A 109 -15.63 -3.94 -1.72
N SER A 110 -16.83 -3.71 -2.24
CA SER A 110 -18.07 -3.94 -1.47
C SER A 110 -18.22 -5.41 -1.08
N LYS A 111 -18.02 -6.33 -2.03
CA LYS A 111 -18.16 -7.77 -1.78
C LYS A 111 -17.14 -8.28 -0.77
N ALA A 112 -15.87 -7.94 -0.96
CA ALA A 112 -14.76 -8.33 -0.09
C ALA A 112 -14.96 -7.82 1.33
N TYR A 113 -15.41 -6.57 1.50
CA TYR A 113 -15.65 -5.99 2.83
C TYR A 113 -16.69 -6.78 3.62
N PHE A 114 -17.85 -7.08 3.02
CA PHE A 114 -18.89 -7.83 3.71
C PHE A 114 -18.59 -9.33 3.82
N ASN A 115 -17.75 -9.89 2.95
CA ASN A 115 -17.24 -11.25 3.12
C ASN A 115 -16.30 -11.34 4.32
N LEU A 116 -15.40 -10.37 4.51
CA LEU A 116 -14.53 -10.33 5.70
C LEU A 116 -15.31 -10.09 6.98
N ILE A 117 -16.38 -9.28 6.95
CA ILE A 117 -17.28 -9.14 8.11
C ILE A 117 -17.97 -10.46 8.43
N ALA A 118 -18.47 -11.18 7.41
CA ALA A 118 -19.09 -12.48 7.63
C ALA A 118 -18.07 -13.46 8.25
N PHE A 119 -16.85 -13.48 7.69
CA PHE A 119 -15.75 -14.29 8.17
C PHE A 119 -15.35 -13.97 9.62
N SER A 120 -15.20 -12.69 9.98
CA SER A 120 -14.85 -12.27 11.35
C SER A 120 -15.93 -12.64 12.38
N LYS A 121 -17.17 -12.79 11.94
CA LYS A 121 -18.31 -13.22 12.76
C LYS A 121 -18.52 -14.73 12.77
N GLY A 122 -17.72 -15.51 12.01
CA GLY A 122 -17.91 -16.95 11.87
C GLY A 122 -19.17 -17.33 11.08
N GLU A 123 -19.66 -16.43 10.25
CA GLU A 123 -20.92 -16.56 9.50
C GLU A 123 -20.67 -16.65 8.00
N THR A 124 -21.62 -17.24 7.27
CA THR A 124 -21.61 -17.17 5.80
C THR A 124 -22.11 -15.79 5.33
N ARG A 125 -21.69 -15.35 4.14
CA ARG A 125 -22.20 -14.10 3.56
C ARG A 125 -23.72 -14.08 3.46
N SER A 126 -24.36 -15.20 3.13
CA SER A 126 -25.83 -15.35 3.11
C SER A 126 -26.46 -15.36 4.49
N GLY A 127 -25.76 -15.84 5.52
CA GLY A 127 -26.18 -15.76 6.92
C GLY A 127 -26.12 -14.33 7.46
N LEU A 128 -25.12 -13.55 7.02
CA LEU A 128 -24.95 -12.15 7.42
C LEU A 128 -26.10 -11.25 6.94
N MET A 129 -26.48 -11.35 5.67
CA MET A 129 -27.58 -10.59 5.07
C MET A 129 -28.04 -11.23 3.75
N PRO A 130 -29.29 -11.00 3.32
CA PRO A 130 -29.82 -11.57 2.08
C PRO A 130 -29.06 -11.07 0.83
N PRO A 131 -29.31 -11.68 -0.34
CA PRO A 131 -28.74 -11.24 -1.61
C PRO A 131 -28.99 -9.75 -1.85
N THR A 132 -27.95 -9.08 -2.34
CA THR A 132 -27.93 -7.63 -2.53
C THR A 132 -27.85 -7.29 -4.01
N SER A 133 -28.67 -6.35 -4.46
CA SER A 133 -28.63 -5.79 -5.81
C SER A 133 -28.57 -4.26 -5.79
N TYR A 134 -27.90 -3.69 -6.79
CA TYR A 134 -27.78 -2.24 -6.98
C TYR A 134 -28.24 -1.84 -8.38
N LYS A 135 -28.62 -0.56 -8.54
CA LYS A 135 -29.03 -0.01 -9.84
C LYS A 135 -27.80 0.59 -10.53
N TRP A 136 -27.11 -0.20 -11.34
CA TRP A 136 -25.83 0.19 -11.95
C TRP A 136 -25.86 1.51 -12.76
N HIS A 137 -26.99 1.87 -13.34
CA HIS A 137 -27.19 3.14 -14.07
C HIS A 137 -27.47 4.35 -13.17
N MET A 138 -27.51 4.18 -11.85
CA MET A 138 -27.79 5.24 -10.87
C MET A 138 -26.76 5.33 -9.75
N GLU A 139 -26.14 4.21 -9.38
CA GLU A 139 -25.39 4.08 -8.14
C GLU A 139 -24.41 2.92 -8.22
N GLY A 140 -23.57 2.81 -7.20
CA GLY A 140 -22.65 1.70 -6.99
C GLY A 140 -23.14 0.57 -6.12
N PRO A 141 -22.36 -0.53 -6.07
CA PRO A 141 -22.66 -1.72 -5.30
C PRO A 141 -22.96 -1.45 -3.82
N LEU A 142 -22.21 -0.57 -3.15
CA LEU A 142 -22.36 -0.29 -1.72
C LEU A 142 -23.77 0.23 -1.40
N ASN A 143 -24.40 0.99 -2.29
CA ASN A 143 -25.77 1.46 -2.07
C ASN A 143 -26.79 0.32 -2.00
N GLY A 144 -26.55 -0.78 -2.73
CA GLY A 144 -27.30 -2.01 -2.56
C GLY A 144 -27.19 -2.56 -1.13
N TYR A 145 -25.96 -2.61 -0.59
CA TYR A 145 -25.71 -3.09 0.78
C TYR A 145 -26.32 -2.18 1.83
N ILE A 146 -26.19 -0.86 1.67
CA ILE A 146 -26.82 0.14 2.53
C ILE A 146 -28.33 -0.07 2.61
N ARG A 147 -29.02 -0.26 1.47
CA ARG A 147 -30.46 -0.55 1.46
C ARG A 147 -30.78 -1.88 2.12
N THR A 148 -30.00 -2.92 1.82
CA THR A 148 -30.20 -4.27 2.37
C THR A 148 -30.13 -4.24 3.90
N ILE A 149 -29.09 -3.60 4.45
CA ILE A 149 -28.87 -3.50 5.90
C ILE A 149 -29.96 -2.66 6.57
N LYS A 150 -30.41 -1.56 5.94
CA LYS A 150 -31.53 -0.76 6.44
C LYS A 150 -32.82 -1.57 6.56
N ASN A 151 -33.08 -2.45 5.59
CA ASN A 151 -34.30 -3.26 5.48
C ASN A 151 -34.28 -4.56 6.31
N LEU A 152 -33.16 -4.92 6.94
CA LEU A 152 -33.14 -6.05 7.88
C LEU A 152 -34.16 -5.81 9.01
N GLU A 153 -34.75 -6.87 9.55
CA GLU A 153 -35.61 -6.73 10.74
C GLU A 153 -34.81 -6.19 11.93
N GLU A 154 -35.40 -5.36 12.78
CA GLU A 154 -34.74 -4.86 14.00
C GLU A 154 -34.42 -5.99 15.00
N SER A 155 -35.08 -7.14 14.86
CA SER A 155 -34.81 -8.39 15.59
C SER A 155 -33.51 -9.07 15.15
N ASN A 156 -32.94 -8.71 13.99
CA ASN A 156 -31.72 -9.34 13.50
C ASN A 156 -30.53 -8.93 14.40
N PRO A 157 -29.85 -9.90 15.05
CA PRO A 157 -28.81 -9.61 16.05
C PRO A 157 -27.59 -8.88 15.47
N LEU A 158 -27.35 -8.98 14.16
CA LEU A 158 -26.20 -8.39 13.49
C LEU A 158 -26.50 -7.02 12.86
N LYS A 159 -27.75 -6.55 12.88
CA LYS A 159 -28.14 -5.30 12.21
C LYS A 159 -27.35 -4.08 12.70
N ASN A 160 -27.15 -3.97 14.01
CA ASN A 160 -26.42 -2.84 14.60
C ASN A 160 -24.92 -2.90 14.29
N ASP A 161 -24.33 -4.09 14.36
CA ASP A 161 -22.93 -4.31 13.96
C ASP A 161 -22.73 -3.94 12.48
N LEU A 162 -23.64 -4.36 11.60
CA LEU A 162 -23.59 -4.01 10.18
C LEU A 162 -23.77 -2.51 9.92
N LYS A 163 -24.61 -1.82 10.68
CA LYS A 163 -24.73 -0.36 10.64
C LYS A 163 -23.43 0.31 11.07
N TYR A 164 -22.81 -0.16 12.13
CA TYR A 164 -21.53 0.35 12.62
C TYR A 164 -20.41 0.15 11.59
N GLU A 165 -20.34 -1.02 10.95
CA GLU A 165 -19.38 -1.27 9.87
C GLU A 165 -19.63 -0.39 8.63
N LEU A 166 -20.89 -0.10 8.29
CA LEU A 166 -21.23 0.87 7.24
C LEU A 166 -20.79 2.30 7.58
N GLU A 167 -20.88 2.71 8.84
CA GLU A 167 -20.43 4.04 9.27
C GLU A 167 -18.92 4.22 9.05
N LYS A 168 -18.12 3.17 9.28
CA LYS A 168 -16.68 3.17 8.99
C LYS A 168 -16.37 3.38 7.50
N LEU A 169 -17.25 2.96 6.59
CA LEU A 169 -17.11 3.23 5.14
C LEU A 169 -17.57 4.63 4.75
N CYS A 170 -18.53 5.20 5.48
CA CYS A 170 -19.05 6.55 5.20
C CYS A 170 -18.05 7.65 5.59
N ARG A 171 -17.20 7.39 6.59
CA ARG A 171 -16.25 8.33 7.17
C ARG A 171 -14.94 7.62 7.48
N VAL A 172 -14.08 7.51 6.48
CA VAL A 172 -12.80 6.81 6.63
C VAL A 172 -11.77 7.77 7.24
N PRO A 173 -11.20 7.46 8.41
CA PRO A 173 -10.28 8.36 9.08
C PRO A 173 -8.91 8.37 8.38
N TRP A 174 -8.49 9.55 7.94
CA TRP A 174 -7.14 9.83 7.46
C TRP A 174 -6.54 10.96 8.31
N TYR A 175 -5.21 11.09 8.32
CA TYR A 175 -4.50 12.03 9.16
C TYR A 175 -3.50 12.82 8.33
N LYS A 176 -3.62 14.15 8.30
CA LYS A 176 -2.62 15.01 7.66
C LYS A 176 -1.44 15.22 8.60
N SER A 177 -0.30 14.63 8.28
CA SER A 177 0.97 14.77 8.99
C SER A 177 1.94 15.63 8.17
N LYS A 178 2.70 16.48 8.87
CA LYS A 178 3.76 17.30 8.23
C LYS A 178 4.99 16.51 7.81
N GLU A 179 5.17 15.32 8.38
CA GLU A 179 6.34 14.48 8.17
C GLU A 179 6.02 13.31 7.23
N ASN A 180 4.75 12.88 7.22
CA ASN A 180 4.32 11.62 6.58
C ASN A 180 3.22 11.78 5.54
N GLY A 181 2.79 13.02 5.25
CA GLY A 181 1.76 13.30 4.27
C GLY A 181 0.39 12.91 4.80
N THR A 182 -0.46 12.36 3.93
CA THR A 182 -1.81 11.92 4.28
C THR A 182 -1.79 10.44 4.67
N VAL A 183 -2.02 10.15 5.95
CA VAL A 183 -1.77 8.83 6.53
C VAL A 183 -3.06 8.12 6.95
N TYR A 184 -3.12 6.82 6.68
CA TYR A 184 -4.11 5.89 7.20
C TYR A 184 -3.41 4.86 8.08
N TYR A 185 -3.93 4.65 9.30
CA TYR A 185 -3.37 3.70 10.27
C TYR A 185 -4.10 2.37 10.28
N ILE A 186 -3.34 1.29 10.26
CA ILE A 186 -3.79 -0.06 10.56
C ILE A 186 -3.26 -0.40 11.96
N ASP A 187 -4.17 -0.69 12.88
CA ASP A 187 -3.80 -1.07 14.25
C ASP A 187 -3.14 -2.45 14.27
N GLU A 188 -1.89 -2.52 14.75
CA GLU A 188 -1.14 -3.78 14.84
C GLU A 188 -1.64 -4.72 15.94
N SER A 189 -2.38 -4.20 16.92
CA SER A 189 -2.88 -4.99 18.05
C SER A 189 -4.14 -5.80 17.70
N GLU A 190 -4.80 -5.45 16.60
CA GLU A 190 -6.01 -6.11 16.12
C GLU A 190 -5.71 -7.49 15.51
N ASP A 191 -6.71 -8.36 15.46
CA ASP A 191 -6.58 -9.65 14.80
C ASP A 191 -6.42 -9.51 13.28
N ILE A 192 -5.92 -10.57 12.65
CA ILE A 192 -5.55 -10.56 11.23
C ILE A 192 -6.73 -10.24 10.30
N THR A 193 -7.95 -10.61 10.67
CA THR A 193 -9.15 -10.33 9.87
C THR A 193 -9.50 -8.85 9.95
N ILE A 194 -9.40 -8.26 11.14
CA ILE A 194 -9.64 -6.83 11.35
C ILE A 194 -8.54 -5.98 10.70
N LYS A 195 -7.27 -6.42 10.76
CA LYS A 195 -6.16 -5.83 9.99
C LYS A 195 -6.47 -5.85 8.48
N ALA A 196 -6.92 -6.98 7.94
CA ALA A 196 -7.31 -7.11 6.53
C ALA A 196 -8.50 -6.22 6.15
N LEU A 197 -9.52 -6.11 7.01
CA LEU A 197 -10.64 -5.17 6.84
C LEU A 197 -10.17 -3.72 6.79
N SER A 198 -9.26 -3.35 7.70
CA SER A 198 -8.69 -2.01 7.75
C SER A 198 -7.86 -1.70 6.50
N PHE A 199 -7.03 -2.64 6.05
CA PHE A 199 -6.26 -2.52 4.81
C PHE A 199 -7.18 -2.35 3.60
N LEU A 200 -8.19 -3.22 3.44
CA LEU A 200 -9.16 -3.11 2.35
C LEU A 200 -9.89 -1.75 2.35
N ARG A 201 -10.27 -1.26 3.52
CA ARG A 201 -10.90 0.06 3.67
C ARG A 201 -9.95 1.19 3.29
N ALA A 202 -8.68 1.10 3.66
CA ALA A 202 -7.65 2.07 3.29
C ALA A 202 -7.48 2.13 1.76
N VAL A 203 -7.35 0.97 1.12
CA VAL A 203 -7.22 0.85 -0.34
C VAL A 203 -8.46 1.36 -1.06
N TRP A 204 -9.65 0.99 -0.61
CA TRP A 204 -10.91 1.47 -1.20
C TRP A 204 -11.04 3.00 -1.05
N SER A 205 -10.74 3.52 0.14
CA SER A 205 -10.79 4.95 0.40
C SER A 205 -9.80 5.71 -0.48
N PHE A 206 -8.56 5.22 -0.59
CA PHE A 206 -7.55 5.83 -1.44
C PHE A 206 -7.95 5.79 -2.92
N TRP A 207 -8.38 4.63 -3.44
CA TRP A 207 -8.89 4.49 -4.80
C TRP A 207 -10.03 5.48 -5.10
N ALA A 208 -10.97 5.63 -4.16
CA ALA A 208 -12.08 6.57 -4.33
C ALA A 208 -11.64 8.05 -4.20
N MET A 209 -10.64 8.34 -3.37
CA MET A 209 -10.07 9.70 -3.24
C MET A 209 -9.40 10.13 -4.53
N VAL A 210 -8.58 9.26 -5.15
CA VAL A 210 -7.93 9.55 -6.44
C VAL A 210 -8.98 9.91 -7.50
N GLY A 211 -10.07 9.15 -7.57
CA GLY A 211 -11.18 9.45 -8.50
C GLY A 211 -11.98 10.71 -8.19
N LYS A 212 -11.82 11.30 -6.99
CA LYS A 212 -12.48 12.54 -6.55
C LYS A 212 -11.61 13.78 -6.75
N LEU A 213 -10.35 13.64 -7.15
CA LEU A 213 -9.47 14.79 -7.39
C LEU A 213 -9.97 15.61 -8.57
N ASP A 214 -10.10 16.93 -8.37
CA ASP A 214 -10.59 17.84 -9.40
C ASP A 214 -9.58 18.03 -10.55
N GLU A 215 -8.29 17.91 -10.25
CA GLU A 215 -7.18 18.09 -11.18
C GLU A 215 -6.22 16.91 -11.08
N PRO A 216 -5.58 16.48 -12.18
CA PRO A 216 -4.49 15.50 -12.13
C PRO A 216 -3.37 15.99 -11.20
N GLN A 217 -2.95 15.14 -10.26
CA GLN A 217 -1.88 15.43 -9.32
C GLN A 217 -0.87 14.28 -9.33
N GLN A 218 0.43 14.60 -9.23
CA GLN A 218 1.43 13.57 -9.03
C GLN A 218 1.36 13.07 -7.58
N LEU A 219 1.13 11.78 -7.40
CA LEU A 219 0.95 11.15 -6.10
C LEU A 219 1.98 10.07 -5.87
N VAL A 220 2.31 9.82 -4.60
CA VAL A 220 3.00 8.62 -4.16
C VAL A 220 2.18 7.98 -3.05
N LEU A 221 1.79 6.73 -3.24
CA LEU A 221 1.24 5.90 -2.19
C LEU A 221 2.34 5.01 -1.62
N VAL A 222 2.68 5.23 -0.37
CA VAL A 222 3.54 4.35 0.41
C VAL A 222 2.67 3.37 1.19
N VAL A 223 2.96 2.08 1.07
CA VAL A 223 2.26 1.02 1.81
C VAL A 223 3.26 0.29 2.69
N ASP A 224 3.17 0.49 4.01
CA ASP A 224 3.77 -0.41 4.99
C ASP A 224 2.72 -1.42 5.41
N ILE A 225 2.81 -2.64 4.89
CA ILE A 225 1.84 -3.69 5.22
C ILE A 225 2.37 -4.53 6.40
N PRO A 226 1.52 -4.90 7.38
CA PRO A 226 1.88 -5.89 8.39
C PRO A 226 2.37 -7.17 7.72
N ARG A 227 3.48 -7.72 8.22
CA ARG A 227 4.09 -8.93 7.69
C ARG A 227 3.11 -10.10 7.70
N GLU A 228 2.25 -10.20 8.72
CA GLU A 228 1.27 -11.27 8.90
C GLU A 228 0.24 -11.34 7.74
N LEU A 229 0.00 -10.22 7.04
CA LEU A 229 -0.88 -10.19 5.86
C LEU A 229 -0.20 -10.70 4.58
N LEU A 230 1.09 -11.01 4.65
CA LEU A 230 1.90 -11.50 3.53
C LEU A 230 2.37 -12.95 3.71
N GLU A 231 2.02 -13.60 4.81
CA GLU A 231 2.42 -14.97 5.09
C GLU A 231 1.68 -15.98 4.21
N ILE A 232 2.37 -17.05 3.80
CA ILE A 232 1.89 -18.04 2.81
C ILE A 232 0.78 -18.94 3.40
N ASP A 233 0.73 -19.10 4.71
CA ASP A 233 -0.23 -19.91 5.45
C ASP A 233 -1.48 -19.14 5.92
N LEU A 234 -1.61 -17.89 5.48
CA LEU A 234 -2.77 -17.05 5.76
C LEU A 234 -4.05 -17.62 5.13
N ASP A 235 -5.21 -17.40 5.79
CA ASP A 235 -6.51 -17.85 5.30
C ASP A 235 -6.73 -17.47 3.82
N PRO A 236 -7.15 -18.40 2.95
CA PRO A 236 -7.27 -18.14 1.51
C PRO A 236 -8.14 -16.92 1.15
N LEU A 237 -9.19 -16.64 1.92
CA LEU A 237 -10.04 -15.47 1.70
C LEU A 237 -9.26 -14.18 1.96
N ILE A 238 -8.49 -14.13 3.05
CA ILE A 238 -7.68 -12.96 3.40
C ILE A 238 -6.58 -12.77 2.35
N THR A 239 -5.89 -13.86 1.98
CA THR A 239 -4.84 -13.87 0.96
C THR A 239 -5.36 -13.35 -0.39
N GLU A 240 -6.52 -13.83 -0.84
CA GLU A 240 -7.17 -13.35 -2.07
C GLU A 240 -7.44 -11.84 -1.98
N ILE A 241 -8.03 -11.38 -0.87
CA ILE A 241 -8.41 -9.98 -0.71
C ILE A 241 -7.19 -9.05 -0.67
N VAL A 242 -6.14 -9.42 0.07
CA VAL A 242 -4.89 -8.66 0.12
C VAL A 242 -4.24 -8.62 -1.28
N SER A 243 -4.15 -9.76 -1.96
CA SER A 243 -3.55 -9.86 -3.29
C SER A 243 -4.30 -9.04 -4.36
N VAL A 244 -5.64 -9.08 -4.34
CA VAL A 244 -6.48 -8.27 -5.25
C VAL A 244 -6.39 -6.79 -4.89
N SER A 245 -6.33 -6.43 -3.60
CA SER A 245 -6.14 -5.04 -3.18
C SER A 245 -4.82 -4.46 -3.70
N PHE A 246 -3.72 -5.23 -3.63
CA PHE A 246 -2.45 -4.84 -4.26
C PHE A 246 -2.53 -4.72 -5.77
N ASN A 247 -3.24 -5.63 -6.45
CA ASN A 247 -3.48 -5.52 -7.89
C ASN A 247 -4.17 -4.20 -8.24
N ILE A 248 -5.17 -3.78 -7.45
CA ILE A 248 -5.90 -2.53 -7.68
C ILE A 248 -4.97 -1.32 -7.48
N LEU A 249 -4.17 -1.30 -6.41
CA LEU A 249 -3.20 -0.24 -6.18
C LEU A 249 -2.16 -0.14 -7.30
N ARG A 250 -1.67 -1.29 -7.78
CA ARG A 250 -0.74 -1.34 -8.89
C ARG A 250 -1.39 -0.84 -10.19
N TYR A 251 -2.61 -1.28 -10.48
CA TYR A 251 -3.36 -0.81 -11.64
C TYR A 251 -3.52 0.72 -11.61
N LEU A 252 -3.84 1.31 -10.45
CA LEU A 252 -3.88 2.78 -10.30
C LEU A 252 -2.54 3.44 -10.69
N SER A 253 -1.40 2.82 -10.41
CA SER A 253 -0.08 3.38 -10.77
C SER A 253 0.25 3.34 -12.27
N TYR A 254 -0.56 2.65 -13.08
CA TYR A 254 -0.46 2.68 -14.54
C TYR A 254 -1.46 3.64 -15.17
N GLU A 255 -2.66 3.73 -14.61
CA GLU A 255 -3.73 4.57 -15.17
C GLU A 255 -3.68 6.03 -14.74
N THR A 256 -2.97 6.32 -13.64
CA THR A 256 -2.91 7.65 -13.06
C THR A 256 -1.47 8.08 -12.82
N THR A 257 -1.25 9.36 -12.53
CA THR A 257 0.03 9.92 -12.10
C THR A 257 0.34 9.53 -10.64
N LEU A 258 0.26 8.23 -10.34
CA LEU A 258 0.51 7.64 -9.02
C LEU A 258 1.73 6.73 -9.07
N SER A 259 2.62 6.87 -8.11
CA SER A 259 3.67 5.89 -7.84
C SER A 259 3.38 5.09 -6.58
N LEU A 260 3.49 3.78 -6.67
CA LEU A 260 3.32 2.83 -5.58
C LEU A 260 4.69 2.43 -5.02
N LEU A 261 4.92 2.78 -3.76
CA LEU A 261 6.08 2.35 -2.97
C LEU A 261 5.62 1.34 -1.91
N LEU A 262 5.97 0.07 -2.09
CA LEU A 262 5.71 -0.95 -1.08
C LEU A 262 6.92 -1.09 -0.14
N SER A 263 6.68 -1.07 1.16
CA SER A 263 7.68 -1.28 2.20
C SER A 263 7.30 -2.55 2.97
N SER A 264 8.14 -3.58 2.90
CA SER A 264 7.79 -4.92 3.39
C SER A 264 8.98 -5.68 3.98
N GLU A 265 8.72 -6.66 4.85
CA GLU A 265 9.74 -7.62 5.31
C GLU A 265 9.86 -8.84 4.39
N MET A 266 8.92 -8.96 3.45
CA MET A 266 8.81 -10.04 2.46
C MET A 266 8.85 -9.46 1.05
N MET A 267 9.34 -10.25 0.11
CA MET A 267 9.38 -9.92 -1.31
C MET A 267 8.00 -10.08 -1.94
N TYR A 268 7.21 -11.09 -1.54
CA TYR A 268 5.80 -11.17 -1.89
C TYR A 268 5.08 -9.86 -1.48
N PRO A 269 4.28 -9.25 -2.37
CA PRO A 269 3.82 -9.77 -3.66
C PRO A 269 4.59 -9.22 -4.88
N ALA A 270 5.78 -8.64 -4.72
CA ALA A 270 6.47 -7.96 -5.82
C ALA A 270 6.73 -8.82 -7.07
N PRO A 271 7.18 -10.09 -6.98
CA PRO A 271 7.38 -10.95 -8.13
C PRO A 271 6.07 -11.18 -8.91
N GLU A 272 4.96 -11.43 -8.21
CA GLU A 272 3.66 -11.70 -8.81
C GLU A 272 3.01 -10.44 -9.39
N LYS A 273 3.37 -9.27 -8.84
CA LYS A 273 2.79 -7.97 -9.20
C LYS A 273 3.72 -7.14 -10.08
N GLN A 274 4.84 -7.69 -10.55
CA GLN A 274 5.74 -7.03 -11.52
C GLN A 274 6.21 -5.64 -11.07
N PHE A 275 6.59 -5.49 -9.80
CA PHE A 275 7.24 -4.26 -9.34
C PHE A 275 8.58 -4.10 -10.06
N ARG A 276 8.76 -3.04 -10.85
CA ARG A 276 9.98 -2.86 -11.65
C ARG A 276 11.21 -2.69 -10.77
N ASN A 277 11.14 -1.71 -9.86
CA ASN A 277 12.26 -1.34 -9.00
C ASN A 277 12.17 -2.13 -7.69
N LYS A 278 13.25 -2.81 -7.30
CA LYS A 278 13.30 -3.52 -6.02
C LYS A 278 14.56 -3.13 -5.27
N ILE A 279 14.42 -2.76 -4.00
CA ILE A 279 15.54 -2.54 -3.10
C ILE A 279 15.44 -3.59 -2.01
N VAL A 280 16.47 -4.39 -1.82
CA VAL A 280 16.49 -5.46 -0.84
C VAL A 280 17.66 -5.23 0.12
N PHE A 281 17.33 -4.94 1.37
CA PHE A 281 18.28 -4.90 2.48
C PHE A 281 18.37 -6.27 3.17
N SER A 282 19.12 -6.35 4.27
CA SER A 282 19.16 -7.55 5.11
C SER A 282 17.74 -7.93 5.59
N THR A 283 17.33 -9.17 5.35
CA THR A 283 16.04 -9.74 5.74
C THR A 283 16.20 -10.78 6.84
N ASP A 284 15.11 -11.09 7.54
CA ASP A 284 15.08 -12.21 8.48
C ASP A 284 15.08 -13.55 7.75
N SER A 285 15.56 -14.61 8.42
CA SER A 285 15.69 -15.94 7.82
C SER A 285 14.35 -16.56 7.39
N SER A 286 13.26 -16.08 7.97
CA SER A 286 11.88 -16.46 7.63
C SER A 286 11.28 -15.66 6.47
N SER A 287 12.00 -14.69 5.91
CA SER A 287 11.56 -13.97 4.71
C SER A 287 11.57 -14.94 3.52
N ASP A 288 10.58 -14.79 2.64
CA ASP A 288 10.49 -15.51 1.36
C ASP A 288 11.64 -15.15 0.40
N PHE A 289 12.36 -14.06 0.67
CA PHE A 289 13.55 -13.66 -0.08
C PHE A 289 14.70 -13.30 0.86
N ASN A 290 15.43 -14.33 1.28
CA ASN A 290 16.60 -14.20 2.12
C ASN A 290 17.88 -14.15 1.29
N LEU A 291 18.49 -12.96 1.19
CA LEU A 291 19.77 -12.74 0.48
C LEU A 291 20.93 -13.60 1.02
N ASN A 292 20.85 -14.05 2.27
CA ASN A 292 21.85 -14.92 2.89
C ASN A 292 21.61 -16.41 2.68
N SER A 293 20.54 -16.83 2.00
CA SER A 293 20.31 -18.23 1.67
C SER A 293 21.38 -18.74 0.70
N ASP A 294 21.79 -20.00 0.81
CA ASP A 294 22.86 -20.56 -0.02
C ASP A 294 22.53 -20.55 -1.53
N GLU A 295 21.24 -20.58 -1.87
CA GLU A 295 20.72 -20.50 -3.23
C GLU A 295 20.81 -19.08 -3.80
N ILE A 296 20.29 -18.08 -3.07
CA ILE A 296 20.25 -16.69 -3.56
C ILE A 296 21.65 -16.07 -3.52
N LYS A 297 22.43 -16.36 -2.47
CA LYS A 297 23.75 -15.76 -2.23
C LYS A 297 24.72 -15.92 -3.39
N GLN A 298 24.62 -17.01 -4.16
CA GLN A 298 25.47 -17.26 -5.32
C GLN A 298 25.14 -16.36 -6.52
N ALA A 299 23.89 -15.89 -6.62
CA ALA A 299 23.42 -15.01 -7.68
C ALA A 299 23.61 -13.51 -7.37
N ILE A 300 23.96 -13.18 -6.13
CA ILE A 300 24.12 -11.80 -5.65
C ILE A 300 25.59 -11.40 -5.68
N ASN A 301 25.88 -10.16 -6.09
CA ASN A 301 27.25 -9.63 -6.11
C ASN A 301 27.94 -9.79 -4.72
N PRO A 302 29.10 -10.49 -4.66
CA PRO A 302 29.81 -10.79 -3.40
C PRO A 302 30.13 -9.56 -2.54
N LEU A 303 30.31 -8.38 -3.15
CA LEU A 303 30.64 -7.14 -2.46
C LEU A 303 29.63 -6.80 -1.35
N LEU A 304 28.35 -7.13 -1.53
CA LEU A 304 27.33 -6.93 -0.49
C LEU A 304 27.73 -7.64 0.81
N PHE A 305 28.11 -8.91 0.70
CA PHE A 305 28.44 -9.74 1.85
C PHE A 305 29.79 -9.35 2.47
N GLU A 306 30.72 -8.85 1.66
CA GLU A 306 31.97 -8.25 2.17
C GLU A 306 31.69 -6.99 3.00
N LYS A 307 30.79 -6.13 2.53
CA LYS A 307 30.34 -4.93 3.26
C LYS A 307 29.65 -5.28 4.58
N TRP A 308 28.75 -6.26 4.57
CA TRP A 308 28.12 -6.73 5.79
C TRP A 308 29.11 -7.33 6.78
N LYS A 309 30.15 -8.03 6.33
CA LYS A 309 31.21 -8.59 7.21
C LYS A 309 32.02 -7.51 7.94
N ILE A 310 32.19 -6.34 7.33
CA ILE A 310 32.91 -5.20 7.93
C ILE A 310 31.98 -4.25 8.72
N GLY A 311 30.70 -4.61 8.87
CA GLY A 311 29.73 -3.87 9.67
C GLY A 311 28.89 -2.84 8.92
N GLU A 312 28.98 -2.77 7.59
CA GLU A 312 28.15 -1.87 6.76
C GLU A 312 26.75 -2.46 6.48
N PHE A 313 25.97 -2.71 7.53
CA PHE A 313 24.65 -3.38 7.42
C PHE A 313 23.57 -2.56 6.71
N ASN A 314 23.83 -1.27 6.47
CA ASN A 314 22.89 -0.41 5.74
C ASN A 314 22.92 -0.64 4.22
N THR A 315 23.94 -1.31 3.70
CA THR A 315 24.04 -1.61 2.27
C THR A 315 22.99 -2.64 1.86
N GLY A 316 22.37 -2.45 0.69
CA GLY A 316 21.41 -3.36 0.10
C GLY A 316 21.70 -3.61 -1.38
N VAL A 317 20.75 -4.24 -2.06
CA VAL A 317 20.79 -4.48 -3.50
C VAL A 317 19.64 -3.74 -4.16
N TYR A 318 19.93 -2.96 -5.20
CA TYR A 318 18.94 -2.40 -6.10
C TYR A 318 18.84 -3.26 -7.36
N PHE A 319 17.62 -3.61 -7.73
CA PHE A 319 17.26 -4.29 -8.96
C PHE A 319 16.39 -3.39 -9.82
N ASP A 320 16.70 -3.31 -11.11
CA ASP A 320 15.82 -2.76 -12.14
C ASP A 320 15.49 -3.86 -13.14
N ASP A 321 14.28 -4.41 -13.05
CA ASP A 321 13.81 -5.50 -13.91
C ASP A 321 13.81 -5.15 -15.40
N LEU A 322 13.67 -3.86 -15.75
CA LEU A 322 13.64 -3.45 -17.16
C LEU A 322 15.01 -3.59 -17.81
N SER A 323 16.06 -3.19 -17.09
CA SER A 323 17.44 -3.32 -17.57
C SER A 323 18.06 -4.68 -17.23
N GLY A 324 17.43 -5.45 -16.34
CA GLY A 324 18.01 -6.66 -15.75
C GLY A 324 19.25 -6.38 -14.91
N SER A 325 19.42 -5.13 -14.46
CA SER A 325 20.61 -4.71 -13.72
C SER A 325 20.47 -4.94 -12.23
N GLN A 326 21.61 -5.23 -11.61
CA GLN A 326 21.76 -5.36 -10.17
C GLN A 326 22.91 -4.45 -9.72
N THR A 327 22.65 -3.61 -8.73
CA THR A 327 23.66 -2.70 -8.17
C THR A 327 23.70 -2.79 -6.66
N ILE A 328 24.89 -2.79 -6.07
CA ILE A 328 25.04 -2.72 -4.62
C ILE A 328 24.78 -1.27 -4.19
N LEU A 329 23.68 -1.06 -3.47
CA LEU A 329 23.21 0.25 -3.05
C LEU A 329 23.73 0.58 -1.66
N ASN A 330 24.54 1.64 -1.54
CA ASN A 330 24.76 2.33 -0.28
C ASN A 330 23.70 3.43 -0.14
N PRO A 331 22.65 3.24 0.68
CA PRO A 331 21.61 4.24 0.81
C PRO A 331 22.18 5.48 1.50
N ASN A 332 21.83 6.67 1.02
CA ASN A 332 22.29 7.93 1.60
C ASN A 332 21.52 8.27 2.88
N LEU A 333 21.73 7.46 3.92
CA LEU A 333 21.13 7.66 5.23
C LEU A 333 22.07 8.49 6.07
N LYS A 334 21.54 9.55 6.70
CA LYS A 334 22.26 10.22 7.78
C LYS A 334 22.36 9.21 8.92
N THR A 335 23.53 8.61 9.11
CA THR A 335 23.84 7.90 10.35
C THR A 335 23.85 8.93 11.45
N ASP A 336 22.80 8.96 12.27
CA ASP A 336 22.92 9.55 13.59
C ASP A 336 24.02 8.76 14.31
N CYS A 337 25.21 9.36 14.40
CA CYS A 337 26.32 8.83 15.17
C CYS A 337 25.91 8.75 16.65
N GLN A 338 25.29 7.64 17.05
CA GLN A 338 25.34 7.20 18.44
C GLN A 338 26.64 6.42 18.64
N SER A 339 27.74 7.15 18.77
CA SER A 339 28.89 6.68 19.54
C SER A 339 28.48 6.69 21.01
N VAL A 340 27.75 5.66 21.46
CA VAL A 340 27.75 5.30 22.87
C VAL A 340 29.07 4.58 23.11
N GLN A 341 30.08 5.36 23.50
CA GLN A 341 31.29 4.81 24.11
C GLN A 341 30.87 4.18 25.44
N ILE A 342 31.18 2.89 25.60
CA ILE A 342 31.20 2.19 26.89
C ILE A 342 32.43 2.67 27.68
#